data_AF-A0A832VMW3-F1
#
_entry.id   AF-A0A832VMW3-F1
#
_cell.length_a   1.000
_cell.length_b   1.000
_cell.length_c   1.000
_cell.angle_alpha   90.00
_cell.angle_beta   90.00
_cell.angle_gamma   90.00
#
_symmetry.space_group_name_H-M   'P 1'
#
loop_
_entity.id
_entity.type
_entity.pdbx_description
1 polymer ?
#
loop_
_entity_poly.entity_id
_entity_poly.type
_entity_poly.pdbx_seq_one_letter_code
_entity_poly.pdbx_strand_id
1 'polypeptide(L)'
;MPVRLADPSRDEVGQFNRLSASQSNAWYDCPRIWWYQNNQRLKFGQTPPLFLGRAVEETVCRVLMESPGIVMAAAPADVLANGADALLPLFEDEIPTDFSKWIEGRVDAHWPVIRDAMHKEWQNNERSAGNWHEYSMDDYRDMCATALKMHLDEVKLCQSNIDETELSDWRTGIRLEIPAPDGRNSFDGSHPLARTEPCTLIEAWEIARPWFVDPNAEPFSLNVVHPDHWFQGEYDLVYRHGGQIRIMDLKASRGGGDRSGNYVEQLRVYAMLWALTHDGKIPDALEVWYAGVNVRKTVPPPTEEELKEMESRLHDLWTEIKSEPVTMDDCPPMP
;
A
#
# COMPACT_ATOMS: atom_id res chain seq x y z
N MET A 1 0.86 10.45 -10.51
CA MET A 1 1.85 9.36 -10.48
C MET A 1 2.15 8.99 -9.05
N PRO A 2 1.70 7.82 -8.57
CA PRO A 2 1.82 7.45 -7.15
C PRO A 2 3.26 7.23 -6.66
N VAL A 3 4.24 7.27 -7.58
CA VAL A 3 5.68 7.23 -7.31
C VAL A 3 6.30 8.51 -7.85
N ARG A 4 7.25 9.06 -7.10
CA ARG A 4 8.10 10.15 -7.56
C ARG A 4 9.47 10.01 -6.90
N LEU A 5 10.43 9.48 -7.64
CA LEU A 5 11.80 9.34 -7.15
C LEU A 5 12.54 10.67 -7.22
N ALA A 6 13.50 10.85 -6.32
CA ALA A 6 14.43 11.97 -6.37
C ALA A 6 15.31 11.87 -7.63
N ASP A 7 15.60 13.01 -8.25
CA ASP A 7 16.62 13.08 -9.31
C ASP A 7 18.00 12.94 -8.64
N PRO A 8 18.75 11.85 -8.87
CA PRO A 8 20.04 11.63 -8.20
C PRO A 8 21.06 12.74 -8.46
N SER A 9 20.91 13.50 -9.55
CA SER A 9 21.80 14.61 -9.88
C SER A 9 21.49 15.89 -9.08
N ARG A 10 20.32 15.96 -8.44
CA ARG A 10 19.82 17.11 -7.66
C ARG A 10 19.57 16.77 -6.19
N ASP A 11 19.69 15.52 -5.81
CA ASP A 11 19.46 15.05 -4.44
C ASP A 11 20.68 15.28 -3.55
N GLU A 12 20.73 16.45 -2.92
CA GLU A 12 21.75 16.79 -1.92
C GLU A 12 21.46 16.24 -0.52
N VAL A 13 20.23 15.75 -0.27
CA VAL A 13 19.81 15.20 1.03
C VAL A 13 20.22 13.74 1.15
N GLY A 14 19.91 12.95 0.13
CA GLY A 14 20.13 11.51 0.08
C GLY A 14 19.10 10.70 0.88
N GLN A 15 18.91 9.45 0.45
CA GLN A 15 17.85 8.54 0.93
C GLN A 15 17.79 8.35 2.46
N PHE A 16 18.94 8.34 3.14
CA PHE A 16 19.01 8.07 4.59
C PHE A 16 18.79 9.31 5.48
N ASN A 17 18.75 10.51 4.89
CA ASN A 17 18.55 11.76 5.62
C ASN A 17 17.15 12.34 5.47
N ARG A 18 16.30 11.74 4.63
CA ARG A 18 14.91 12.16 4.46
C ARG A 18 14.08 11.82 5.70
N LEU A 19 13.20 12.72 6.09
CA LEU A 19 12.18 12.48 7.11
C LEU A 19 11.08 11.56 6.53
N SER A 20 10.40 10.82 7.38
CA SER A 20 9.20 10.04 7.04
C SER A 20 8.11 10.24 8.10
N ALA A 21 6.87 9.87 7.77
CA ALA A 21 5.76 9.95 8.72
C ALA A 21 6.01 9.12 9.99
N SER A 22 6.65 7.95 9.86
CA SER A 22 7.02 7.13 11.02
C SER A 22 8.08 7.79 11.91
N GLN A 23 9.04 8.51 11.31
CA GLN A 23 10.05 9.26 12.07
C GLN A 23 9.44 10.48 12.76
N SER A 24 8.55 11.22 12.09
CA SER A 24 7.86 12.35 12.71
C SER A 24 6.95 11.91 13.83
N ASN A 25 6.18 10.83 13.65
CA ASN A 25 5.31 10.29 14.70
C ASN A 25 6.12 9.83 15.90
N ALA A 26 7.25 9.14 15.70
CA ALA A 26 8.13 8.75 16.80
C ALA A 26 8.68 9.96 17.58
N TRP A 27 8.98 11.06 16.89
CA TRP A 27 9.41 12.31 17.54
C TRP A 27 8.29 12.91 18.39
N TYR A 28 7.09 13.10 17.82
CA TYR A 28 5.96 13.70 18.53
C TYR A 28 5.41 12.83 19.65
N ASP A 29 5.51 11.50 19.53
CA ASP A 29 5.10 10.59 20.60
C ASP A 29 6.10 10.59 21.75
N CYS A 30 7.41 10.60 21.46
CA CYS A 30 8.47 10.67 22.46
C CYS A 30 9.84 10.94 21.80
N PRO A 31 10.39 12.17 21.91
CA PRO A 31 11.71 12.51 21.36
C PRO A 31 12.82 11.59 21.88
N ARG A 32 12.75 11.16 23.13
CA ARG A 32 13.70 10.19 23.70
C ARG A 32 13.67 8.83 23.00
N ILE A 33 12.50 8.31 22.64
CA ILE A 33 12.39 7.06 21.88
C ILE A 33 12.98 7.25 20.49
N TRP A 34 12.67 8.37 19.82
CA TRP A 34 13.29 8.72 18.54
C TRP A 34 14.82 8.77 18.65
N TRP A 35 15.37 9.41 19.69
CA TRP A 35 16.82 9.49 19.90
C TRP A 35 17.46 8.10 20.01
N TYR A 36 16.86 7.21 20.80
CA TYR A 36 17.35 5.84 20.92
C TYR A 36 17.27 5.08 19.59
N GLN A 37 16.12 5.13 18.90
CA GLN A 37 15.86 4.33 17.70
C GLN A 37 16.59 4.86 16.45
N ASN A 38 16.51 6.16 16.22
CA ASN A 38 16.90 6.79 14.96
C ASN A 38 18.33 7.34 15.02
N ASN A 39 18.70 7.97 16.14
CA ASN A 39 20.04 8.55 16.29
C ASN A 39 21.05 7.51 16.79
N GLN A 40 20.78 6.86 17.93
CA GLN A 40 21.68 5.85 18.51
C GLN A 40 21.56 4.47 17.85
N ARG A 41 20.56 4.28 16.96
CA ARG A 41 20.30 3.01 16.27
C ARG A 41 20.08 1.84 17.24
N LEU A 42 19.54 2.11 18.43
CA LEU A 42 19.08 1.06 19.35
C LEU A 42 17.85 0.40 18.75
N LYS A 43 18.03 -0.87 18.39
CA LYS A 43 17.03 -1.62 17.67
C LYS A 43 16.19 -2.44 18.64
N PHE A 44 14.89 -2.15 18.74
CA PHE A 44 13.96 -2.96 19.53
C PHE A 44 13.72 -4.34 18.91
N GLY A 45 13.33 -5.30 19.77
CA GLY A 45 12.93 -6.63 19.37
C GLY A 45 11.82 -6.60 18.33
N GLN A 46 11.96 -7.42 17.29
CA GLN A 46 10.98 -7.54 16.21
C GLN A 46 10.02 -8.67 16.55
N THR A 47 8.78 -8.31 16.86
CA THR A 47 7.74 -9.25 17.29
C THR A 47 7.00 -9.86 16.09
N PRO A 48 6.41 -11.06 16.23
CA PRO A 48 5.68 -11.71 15.14
C PRO A 48 4.60 -10.84 14.48
N PRO A 49 3.81 -9.99 15.19
CA PRO A 49 2.81 -9.13 14.56
C PRO A 49 3.35 -8.21 13.46
N LEU A 50 4.61 -7.76 13.56
CA LEU A 50 5.22 -6.92 12.53
C LEU A 50 5.42 -7.71 11.22
N PHE A 51 5.86 -8.96 11.32
CA PHE A 51 6.06 -9.85 10.17
C PHE A 51 4.75 -10.41 9.63
N LEU A 52 3.80 -10.74 10.51
CA LEU A 52 2.47 -11.19 10.11
C LEU A 52 1.68 -10.06 9.43
N GLY A 53 1.85 -8.82 9.88
CA GLY A 53 1.28 -7.66 9.19
C GLY A 53 1.81 -7.49 7.77
N ARG A 54 3.14 -7.58 7.60
CA ARG A 54 3.78 -7.61 6.28
C ARG A 54 3.31 -8.79 5.42
N ALA A 55 3.15 -9.98 6.02
CA ALA A 55 2.66 -11.16 5.31
C ALA A 55 1.24 -10.94 4.76
N VAL A 56 0.37 -10.27 5.53
CA VAL A 56 -0.98 -9.91 5.08
C VAL A 56 -0.91 -8.93 3.91
N GLU A 57 -0.12 -7.86 4.03
CA GLU A 57 0.05 -6.86 2.99
C GLU A 57 0.56 -7.47 1.68
N GLU A 58 1.61 -8.29 1.76
CA GLU A 58 2.17 -8.98 0.59
C GLU A 58 1.15 -9.95 -0.03
N THR A 59 0.41 -10.71 0.78
CA THR A 59 -0.63 -11.62 0.28
C THR A 59 -1.73 -10.86 -0.46
N VAL A 60 -2.20 -9.76 0.12
CA VAL A 60 -3.22 -8.89 -0.51
C VAL A 60 -2.70 -8.33 -1.82
N CYS A 61 -1.48 -7.79 -1.84
CA CYS A 61 -0.88 -7.24 -3.05
C CYS A 61 -0.73 -8.30 -4.15
N ARG A 62 -0.27 -9.52 -3.82
CA ARG A 62 -0.14 -10.61 -4.81
C ARG A 62 -1.48 -11.03 -5.41
N VAL A 63 -2.57 -11.06 -4.63
CA VAL A 63 -3.91 -11.35 -5.17
C VAL A 63 -4.45 -10.16 -5.98
N LEU A 64 -4.19 -8.92 -5.58
CA LEU A 64 -4.57 -7.73 -6.36
C LEU A 64 -3.86 -7.67 -7.72
N MET A 65 -2.61 -8.15 -7.82
CA MET A 65 -1.89 -8.27 -9.11
C MET A 65 -2.59 -9.21 -10.09
N GLU A 66 -3.35 -10.18 -9.60
CA GLU A 66 -4.01 -11.19 -10.43
C GLU A 66 -5.34 -10.69 -10.97
N SER A 67 -5.87 -11.46 -11.93
CA SER A 67 -7.17 -11.22 -12.55
C SER A 67 -8.07 -12.46 -12.46
N PRO A 68 -9.33 -12.33 -12.04
CA PRO A 68 -10.30 -13.42 -12.10
C PRO A 68 -10.65 -13.82 -13.54
N GLY A 69 -10.29 -13.01 -14.54
CA GLY A 69 -10.43 -13.36 -15.96
C GLY A 69 -9.26 -14.15 -16.56
N ILE A 70 -8.20 -14.43 -15.78
CA ILE A 70 -6.97 -15.07 -16.26
C ILE A 70 -6.51 -16.19 -15.32
N VAL A 71 -6.64 -15.98 -14.01
CA VAL A 71 -6.13 -16.88 -12.99
C VAL A 71 -7.29 -17.63 -12.33
N MET A 72 -7.27 -18.95 -12.37
CA MET A 72 -8.25 -19.76 -11.65
C MET A 72 -8.03 -19.70 -10.13
N ALA A 73 -9.10 -19.85 -9.35
CA ALA A 73 -9.02 -19.81 -7.88
C ALA A 73 -7.98 -20.79 -7.31
N ALA A 74 -7.87 -21.99 -7.89
CA ALA A 74 -6.96 -23.06 -7.47
C ALA A 74 -5.58 -23.04 -8.16
N ALA A 75 -5.24 -21.99 -8.92
CA ALA A 75 -3.93 -21.87 -9.54
C ALA A 75 -2.82 -21.84 -8.47
N PRO A 76 -1.58 -22.26 -8.78
CA PRO A 76 -0.48 -22.12 -7.82
C PRO A 76 -0.14 -20.65 -7.54
N ALA A 77 0.58 -20.39 -6.45
CA ALA A 77 0.98 -19.03 -6.05
C ALA A 77 1.93 -18.37 -7.06
N ASP A 78 2.73 -19.16 -7.77
CA ASP A 78 3.71 -18.71 -8.77
C ASP A 78 3.14 -18.65 -10.19
N VAL A 79 1.81 -18.64 -10.35
CA VAL A 79 1.14 -18.61 -11.66
C VAL A 79 1.56 -17.42 -12.53
N LEU A 80 1.94 -16.29 -11.92
CA LEU A 80 2.44 -15.10 -12.59
C LEU A 80 3.97 -15.03 -12.72
N ALA A 81 4.72 -16.10 -12.43
CA ALA A 81 6.19 -16.07 -12.47
C ALA A 81 6.79 -15.69 -13.84
N ASN A 82 6.05 -15.95 -14.93
CA ASN A 82 6.43 -15.57 -16.29
C ASN A 82 5.67 -14.33 -16.81
N GLY A 83 4.96 -13.62 -15.93
CA GLY A 83 4.10 -12.49 -16.27
C GLY A 83 2.70 -12.90 -16.74
N ALA A 84 1.74 -12.00 -16.57
CA ALA A 84 0.35 -12.18 -16.97
C ALA A 84 0.17 -12.21 -18.50
N ASP A 85 1.10 -11.64 -19.26
CA ASP A 85 1.09 -11.67 -20.73
C ASP A 85 1.37 -13.07 -21.31
N ALA A 86 1.93 -13.98 -20.49
CA ALA A 86 2.13 -15.39 -20.87
C ALA A 86 0.88 -16.27 -20.63
N LEU A 87 -0.20 -15.70 -20.09
CA LEU A 87 -1.45 -16.41 -19.78
C LEU A 87 -2.55 -16.01 -20.76
N LEU A 88 -3.41 -16.97 -21.09
CA LEU A 88 -4.61 -16.72 -21.89
C LEU A 88 -5.79 -16.34 -20.98
N PRO A 89 -6.71 -15.47 -21.44
CA PRO A 89 -7.99 -15.28 -20.77
C PRO A 89 -8.73 -16.60 -20.59
N LEU A 90 -9.40 -16.74 -19.44
CA LEU A 90 -10.28 -17.86 -19.15
C LEU A 90 -11.48 -17.89 -20.10
N PHE A 91 -11.96 -19.09 -20.41
CA PHE A 91 -13.22 -19.28 -21.12
C PHE A 91 -14.40 -18.85 -20.23
N GLU A 92 -15.55 -18.60 -20.86
CA GLU A 92 -16.74 -18.08 -20.16
C GLU A 92 -17.23 -19.02 -19.04
N ASP A 93 -17.08 -20.33 -19.23
CA ASP A 93 -17.43 -21.36 -18.26
C ASP A 93 -16.35 -21.60 -17.17
N GLU A 94 -15.17 -21.02 -17.34
CA GLU A 94 -14.06 -21.04 -16.37
C GLU A 94 -14.04 -19.79 -15.47
N ILE A 95 -14.71 -18.71 -15.89
CA ILE A 95 -14.80 -17.47 -15.10
C ILE A 95 -15.54 -17.76 -13.78
N PRO A 96 -14.98 -17.33 -12.63
CA PRO A 96 -15.62 -17.55 -11.34
C PRO A 96 -16.95 -16.81 -11.24
N THR A 97 -18.02 -17.53 -10.94
CA THR A 97 -19.34 -16.94 -10.65
C THR A 97 -19.41 -16.30 -9.26
N ASP A 98 -18.53 -16.73 -8.34
CA ASP A 98 -18.42 -16.23 -6.98
C ASP A 98 -17.00 -15.69 -6.74
N PHE A 99 -16.84 -14.37 -6.89
CA PHE A 99 -15.56 -13.70 -6.70
C PHE A 99 -15.09 -13.77 -5.24
N SER A 100 -15.98 -13.95 -4.26
CA SER A 100 -15.57 -14.10 -2.86
C SER A 100 -14.87 -15.45 -2.65
N LYS A 101 -15.37 -16.51 -3.29
CA LYS A 101 -14.67 -17.82 -3.31
C LYS A 101 -13.39 -17.77 -4.12
N TRP A 102 -13.37 -17.02 -5.21
CA TRP A 102 -12.14 -16.82 -5.97
C TRP A 102 -11.06 -16.15 -5.09
N ILE A 103 -11.40 -15.06 -4.41
CA ILE A 103 -10.52 -14.37 -3.45
C ILE A 103 -9.99 -15.35 -2.41
N GLU A 104 -10.86 -16.14 -1.79
CA GLU A 104 -10.46 -17.12 -0.78
C GLU A 104 -9.48 -18.17 -1.34
N GLY A 105 -9.75 -18.70 -2.53
CA GLY A 105 -8.84 -19.64 -3.19
C GLY A 105 -7.47 -19.03 -3.51
N ARG A 106 -7.44 -17.76 -3.95
CA ARG A 106 -6.18 -17.05 -4.19
C ARG A 106 -5.40 -16.76 -2.91
N VAL A 107 -6.10 -16.36 -1.83
CA VAL A 107 -5.50 -16.23 -0.50
C VAL A 107 -4.91 -17.55 -0.03
N ASP A 108 -5.63 -18.67 -0.21
CA ASP A 108 -5.15 -20.00 0.22
C ASP A 108 -3.95 -20.49 -0.59
N ALA A 109 -3.80 -20.04 -1.84
CA ALA A 109 -2.61 -20.31 -2.64
C ALA A 109 -1.38 -19.53 -2.12
N HIS A 110 -1.54 -18.22 -1.87
CA HIS A 110 -0.43 -17.33 -1.54
C HIS A 110 -0.04 -17.36 -0.06
N TRP A 111 -1.01 -17.37 0.85
CA TRP A 111 -0.79 -17.20 2.29
C TRP A 111 0.22 -18.18 2.89
N PRO A 112 0.16 -19.51 2.64
CA PRO A 112 1.12 -20.44 3.25
C PRO A 112 2.56 -20.15 2.85
N VAL A 113 2.80 -19.85 1.58
CA VAL A 113 4.14 -19.59 1.03
C VAL A 113 4.73 -18.32 1.64
N ILE A 114 3.95 -17.24 1.66
CA ILE A 114 4.38 -15.94 2.19
C ILE A 114 4.57 -15.99 3.70
N ARG A 115 3.60 -16.57 4.44
CA ARG A 115 3.68 -16.74 5.89
C ARG A 115 4.92 -17.51 6.29
N ASP A 116 5.24 -18.61 5.61
CA ASP A 116 6.40 -19.45 5.94
C ASP A 116 7.72 -18.72 5.62
N ALA A 117 7.77 -17.95 4.54
CA ALA A 117 8.89 -17.06 4.24
C ALA A 117 9.07 -15.99 5.32
N MET A 118 7.99 -15.34 5.76
CA MET A 118 8.03 -14.34 6.83
C MET A 118 8.39 -14.94 8.19
N HIS A 119 7.95 -16.16 8.49
CA HIS A 119 8.35 -16.87 9.70
C HIS A 119 9.86 -17.14 9.70
N LYS A 120 10.40 -17.59 8.55
CA LYS A 120 11.85 -17.79 8.38
C LYS A 120 12.62 -16.48 8.49
N GLU A 121 12.10 -15.38 7.95
CA GLU A 121 12.74 -14.06 8.08
C GLU A 121 12.75 -13.60 9.55
N TRP A 122 11.63 -13.73 10.26
CA TRP A 122 11.56 -13.44 11.68
C TRP A 122 12.54 -14.31 12.48
N GLN A 123 12.56 -15.62 12.26
CA GLN A 123 13.44 -16.55 12.99
C GLN A 123 14.92 -16.23 12.80
N ASN A 124 15.32 -15.81 11.59
CA ASN A 124 16.70 -15.44 11.27
C ASN A 124 17.03 -13.99 11.62
N ASN A 125 16.06 -13.19 12.05
CA ASN A 125 16.32 -11.82 12.47
C ASN A 125 17.11 -11.84 13.79
N GLU A 126 18.26 -11.17 13.83
CA GLU A 126 19.09 -11.03 15.03
C GLU A 126 18.32 -10.44 16.23
N ARG A 127 17.19 -9.77 15.96
CA ARG A 127 16.33 -9.11 16.94
C ARG A 127 15.00 -9.81 17.12
N SER A 128 14.86 -11.05 16.67
CA SER A 128 13.64 -11.83 16.88
C SER A 128 13.28 -11.87 18.36
N ALA A 129 12.03 -11.51 18.66
CA ALA A 129 11.51 -11.46 20.02
C ALA A 129 10.05 -11.92 20.04
N GLY A 130 9.57 -12.39 21.18
CA GLY A 130 8.23 -12.95 21.33
C GLY A 130 8.12 -14.38 20.79
N ASN A 131 6.90 -14.89 20.66
CA ASN A 131 6.63 -16.25 20.23
C ASN A 131 5.65 -16.27 19.05
N TRP A 132 6.12 -16.76 17.89
CA TRP A 132 5.31 -16.84 16.66
C TRP A 132 4.02 -17.64 16.85
N HIS A 133 4.07 -18.68 17.69
CA HIS A 133 2.94 -19.61 17.91
C HIS A 133 1.84 -19.06 18.84
N GLU A 134 1.99 -17.85 19.38
CA GLU A 134 0.93 -17.17 20.13
C GLU A 134 -0.14 -16.55 19.22
N TYR A 135 0.12 -16.50 17.91
CA TYR A 135 -0.75 -15.88 16.93
C TYR A 135 -1.43 -16.95 16.06
N SER A 136 -2.71 -16.76 15.78
CA SER A 136 -3.47 -17.66 14.91
C SER A 136 -3.20 -17.33 13.45
N MET A 137 -2.72 -18.32 12.69
CA MET A 137 -2.44 -18.14 11.26
C MET A 137 -3.72 -18.03 10.43
N ASP A 138 -4.82 -18.64 10.90
CA ASP A 138 -6.14 -18.55 10.25
C ASP A 138 -6.69 -17.13 10.40
N ASP A 139 -6.45 -16.48 11.54
CA ASP A 139 -6.92 -15.12 11.76
C ASP A 139 -6.25 -14.11 10.81
N TYR A 140 -4.95 -14.25 10.55
CA TYR A 140 -4.25 -13.39 9.58
C TYR A 140 -4.58 -13.78 8.13
N ARG A 141 -4.83 -15.06 7.84
CA ARG A 141 -5.40 -15.49 6.56
C ARG A 141 -6.73 -14.80 6.30
N ASP A 142 -7.61 -14.75 7.30
CA ASP A 142 -8.92 -14.10 7.19
C ASP A 142 -8.82 -12.58 7.06
N MET A 143 -7.78 -11.94 7.62
CA MET A 143 -7.47 -10.54 7.33
C MET A 143 -7.17 -10.31 5.85
N CYS A 144 -6.41 -11.21 5.20
CA CYS A 144 -6.13 -11.12 3.76
C CYS A 144 -7.44 -11.17 2.96
N ALA A 145 -8.28 -12.17 3.24
CA ALA A 145 -9.57 -12.32 2.57
C ALA A 145 -10.51 -11.13 2.85
N THR A 146 -10.49 -10.58 4.06
CA THR A 146 -11.29 -9.40 4.43
C THR A 146 -10.87 -8.17 3.65
N ALA A 147 -9.56 -7.88 3.55
CA ALA A 147 -9.04 -6.76 2.77
C ALA A 147 -9.39 -6.88 1.27
N LEU A 148 -9.29 -8.08 0.70
CA LEU A 148 -9.65 -8.32 -0.70
C LEU A 148 -11.17 -8.27 -0.94
N LYS A 149 -11.99 -8.65 0.05
CA LYS A 149 -13.45 -8.44 0.00
C LYS A 149 -13.81 -6.96 0.08
N MET A 150 -13.05 -6.15 0.82
CA MET A 150 -13.18 -4.71 0.75
C MET A 150 -12.84 -4.19 -0.66
N HIS A 151 -11.78 -4.69 -1.28
CA HIS A 151 -11.51 -4.37 -2.69
C HIS A 151 -12.67 -4.79 -3.61
N LEU A 152 -13.30 -5.95 -3.39
CA LEU A 152 -14.46 -6.37 -4.17
C LEU A 152 -15.65 -5.39 -4.08
N ASP A 153 -15.82 -4.64 -2.99
CA ASP A 153 -16.82 -3.57 -2.96
C ASP A 153 -16.41 -2.38 -3.83
N GLU A 154 -15.10 -2.06 -3.92
CA GLU A 154 -14.60 -1.06 -4.86
C GLU A 154 -14.80 -1.49 -6.32
N VAL A 155 -14.65 -2.78 -6.60
CA VAL A 155 -14.93 -3.37 -7.91
C VAL A 155 -16.42 -3.21 -8.27
N LYS A 156 -17.33 -3.50 -7.34
CA LYS A 156 -18.78 -3.30 -7.55
C LYS A 156 -19.13 -1.83 -7.74
N LEU A 157 -18.49 -0.94 -6.97
CA LEU A 157 -18.66 0.50 -7.11
C LEU A 157 -18.20 0.99 -8.48
N CYS A 158 -17.01 0.56 -8.92
CA CYS A 158 -16.47 0.82 -10.24
C CYS A 158 -17.43 0.32 -11.32
N GLN A 159 -17.87 -0.93 -11.26
CA GLN A 159 -18.81 -1.49 -12.24
C GLN A 159 -20.09 -0.66 -12.39
N SER A 160 -20.59 -0.11 -11.28
CA SER A 160 -21.84 0.63 -11.23
C SER A 160 -21.70 2.07 -11.72
N ASN A 161 -20.52 2.68 -11.57
CA ASN A 161 -20.31 4.12 -11.74
C ASN A 161 -19.25 4.47 -12.80
N ILE A 162 -18.59 3.49 -13.41
CA ILE A 162 -17.55 3.71 -14.41
C ILE A 162 -18.11 4.53 -15.57
N ASP A 163 -17.35 5.54 -15.99
CA ASP A 163 -17.75 6.36 -17.11
C ASP A 163 -17.41 5.68 -18.45
N GLU A 164 -18.17 6.00 -19.49
CA GLU A 164 -18.00 5.40 -20.81
C GLU A 164 -16.62 5.69 -21.43
N THR A 165 -16.00 6.82 -21.05
CA THR A 165 -14.68 7.21 -21.57
C THR A 165 -13.60 6.38 -20.90
N GLU A 166 -13.57 6.28 -19.57
CA GLU A 166 -12.64 5.44 -18.81
C GLU A 166 -12.72 3.98 -19.24
N LEU A 167 -13.94 3.44 -19.40
CA LEU A 167 -14.13 2.07 -19.89
C LEU A 167 -13.60 1.90 -21.31
N SER A 168 -13.91 2.83 -22.23
CA SER A 168 -13.43 2.78 -23.61
C SER A 168 -11.90 2.88 -23.69
N ASP A 169 -11.31 3.82 -22.95
CA ASP A 169 -9.87 4.03 -22.90
C ASP A 169 -9.17 2.77 -22.39
N TRP A 170 -9.64 2.19 -21.28
CA TRP A 170 -9.10 0.94 -20.78
C TRP A 170 -9.24 -0.21 -21.80
N ARG A 171 -10.41 -0.35 -22.45
CA ARG A 171 -10.65 -1.41 -23.47
C ARG A 171 -9.73 -1.28 -24.68
N THR A 172 -9.38 -0.05 -25.07
CA THR A 172 -8.44 0.20 -26.18
C THR A 172 -6.97 0.05 -25.79
N GLY A 173 -6.70 -0.23 -24.51
CA GLY A 173 -5.37 -0.49 -23.98
C GLY A 173 -4.64 0.74 -23.46
N ILE A 174 -5.33 1.85 -23.23
CA ILE A 174 -4.73 3.03 -22.60
C ILE A 174 -4.39 2.69 -21.15
N ARG A 175 -3.11 2.86 -20.79
CA ARG A 175 -2.60 2.66 -19.43
C ARG A 175 -2.14 4.00 -18.85
N LEU A 176 -2.25 4.13 -17.54
CA LEU A 176 -1.64 5.22 -16.80
C LEU A 176 -0.11 5.11 -16.90
N GLU A 177 0.59 6.25 -16.86
CA GLU A 177 2.06 6.30 -17.01
C GLU A 177 2.78 5.43 -15.97
N ILE A 178 2.26 5.37 -14.73
CA ILE A 178 2.53 4.27 -13.78
C ILE A 178 1.23 3.50 -13.57
N PRO A 179 1.08 2.33 -14.20
CA PRO A 179 -0.09 1.47 -14.01
C PRO A 179 -0.05 0.81 -12.63
N ALA A 180 -1.20 0.32 -12.17
CA ALA A 180 -1.22 -0.60 -11.04
C ALA A 180 -0.45 -1.88 -11.38
N PRO A 181 0.29 -2.49 -10.44
CA PRO A 181 0.95 -3.77 -10.70
C PRO A 181 -0.09 -4.85 -11.06
N ASP A 182 0.01 -5.40 -12.26
CA ASP A 182 -0.92 -6.39 -12.81
C ASP A 182 -0.20 -7.56 -13.50
N GLY A 183 1.12 -7.64 -13.33
CA GLY A 183 1.97 -8.63 -13.97
C GLY A 183 2.11 -8.48 -15.49
N ARG A 184 1.62 -7.38 -16.09
CA ARG A 184 1.71 -7.12 -17.53
C ARG A 184 2.78 -6.09 -17.84
N ASN A 185 3.67 -6.43 -18.77
CA ASN A 185 4.69 -5.51 -19.27
C ASN A 185 4.11 -4.59 -20.35
N SER A 186 3.43 -5.18 -21.32
CA SER A 186 2.80 -4.45 -22.42
C SER A 186 1.95 -5.40 -23.25
N PHE A 187 0.84 -4.91 -23.77
CA PHE A 187 0.08 -5.56 -24.83
C PHE A 187 -0.23 -4.52 -25.91
N ASP A 188 -0.23 -4.95 -27.17
CA ASP A 188 -0.52 -4.09 -28.32
C ASP A 188 -2.03 -4.09 -28.59
N GLY A 189 -2.63 -2.91 -28.64
CA GLY A 189 -4.04 -2.72 -28.96
C GLY A 189 -4.99 -2.99 -27.79
N SER A 190 -6.15 -3.57 -28.09
CA SER A 190 -7.21 -3.75 -27.09
C SER A 190 -6.79 -4.62 -25.91
N HIS A 191 -7.30 -4.28 -24.72
CA HIS A 191 -7.05 -5.06 -23.52
C HIS A 191 -7.55 -6.51 -23.71
N PRO A 192 -6.78 -7.56 -23.35
CA PRO A 192 -7.17 -8.96 -23.60
C PRO A 192 -8.48 -9.41 -22.94
N LEU A 193 -8.89 -8.70 -21.89
CA LEU A 193 -10.14 -8.92 -21.15
C LEU A 193 -11.28 -7.98 -21.57
N ALA A 194 -11.06 -7.12 -22.57
CA ALA A 194 -12.09 -6.23 -23.08
C ALA A 194 -13.28 -7.01 -23.63
N ARG A 195 -14.49 -6.59 -23.27
CA ARG A 195 -15.75 -7.14 -23.78
C ARG A 195 -16.55 -6.07 -24.50
N THR A 196 -17.57 -6.48 -25.25
CA THR A 196 -18.50 -5.57 -25.95
C THR A 196 -19.74 -5.22 -25.13
N GLU A 197 -19.98 -5.96 -24.05
CA GLU A 197 -21.11 -5.80 -23.15
C GLU A 197 -20.93 -4.57 -22.24
N PRO A 198 -21.94 -4.19 -21.42
CA PRO A 198 -21.70 -3.29 -20.28
C PRO A 198 -20.54 -3.79 -19.41
N CYS A 199 -19.91 -2.89 -18.64
CA CYS A 199 -18.75 -3.22 -17.82
C CYS A 199 -18.97 -4.52 -17.03
N THR A 200 -18.18 -5.54 -17.35
CA THR A 200 -18.22 -6.81 -16.62
C THR A 200 -17.52 -6.66 -15.26
N LEU A 201 -17.74 -7.61 -14.35
CA LEU A 201 -17.07 -7.61 -13.05
C LEU A 201 -15.55 -7.83 -13.19
N ILE A 202 -15.11 -8.51 -14.25
CA ILE A 202 -13.69 -8.69 -14.58
C ILE A 202 -13.09 -7.35 -15.02
N GLU A 203 -13.75 -6.64 -15.93
CA GLU A 203 -13.28 -5.32 -16.37
C GLU A 203 -13.23 -4.35 -15.18
N ALA A 204 -14.26 -4.36 -14.34
CA ALA A 204 -14.27 -3.54 -13.13
C ALA A 204 -13.17 -3.94 -12.13
N TRP A 205 -12.78 -5.22 -12.04
CA TRP A 205 -11.67 -5.66 -11.19
C TRP A 205 -10.35 -5.06 -11.67
N GLU A 206 -10.09 -5.14 -12.98
CA GLU A 206 -8.88 -4.59 -13.58
C GLU A 206 -8.80 -3.07 -13.48
N ILE A 207 -9.93 -2.38 -13.69
CA ILE A 207 -10.00 -0.91 -13.67
C ILE A 207 -9.95 -0.37 -12.25
N ALA A 208 -10.65 -1.01 -11.31
CA ALA A 208 -10.65 -0.59 -9.91
C ALA A 208 -9.34 -0.94 -9.18
N ARG A 209 -8.49 -1.80 -9.75
CA ARG A 209 -7.21 -2.22 -9.16
C ARG A 209 -6.42 -0.98 -8.69
N PRO A 210 -6.14 -0.85 -7.38
CA PRO A 210 -5.37 0.28 -6.89
C PRO A 210 -3.92 0.14 -7.36
N TRP A 211 -3.21 1.26 -7.44
CA TRP A 211 -1.76 1.18 -7.39
C TRP A 211 -1.29 0.77 -5.98
N PHE A 212 -0.27 -0.05 -5.91
CA PHE A 212 0.42 -0.48 -4.69
C PHE A 212 1.89 -0.76 -5.02
N VAL A 213 2.71 -0.95 -3.99
CA VAL A 213 4.12 -1.34 -4.16
C VAL A 213 4.17 -2.77 -4.72
N ASP A 214 4.74 -2.93 -5.91
CA ASP A 214 4.90 -4.26 -6.51
C ASP A 214 5.75 -5.15 -5.58
N PRO A 215 5.22 -6.31 -5.11
CA PRO A 215 5.96 -7.24 -4.27
C PRO A 215 7.27 -7.78 -4.87
N ASN A 216 7.48 -7.61 -6.18
CA ASN A 216 8.69 -8.02 -6.88
C ASN A 216 9.66 -6.85 -7.14
N ALA A 217 9.29 -5.63 -6.79
CA ALA A 217 10.16 -4.47 -6.92
C ALA A 217 11.27 -4.48 -5.85
N GLU A 218 12.41 -3.87 -6.18
CA GLU A 218 13.50 -3.70 -5.23
C GLU A 218 13.05 -2.84 -4.04
N PRO A 219 13.47 -3.15 -2.80
CA PRO A 219 13.12 -2.36 -1.64
C PRO A 219 13.42 -0.87 -1.83
N PHE A 220 12.49 -0.01 -1.41
CA PHE A 220 12.57 1.46 -1.52
C PHE A 220 12.57 2.04 -2.94
N SER A 221 12.32 1.23 -3.99
CA SER A 221 12.32 1.70 -5.38
C SER A 221 11.02 2.40 -5.81
N LEU A 222 9.96 2.33 -5.01
CA LEU A 222 8.63 2.85 -5.33
C LEU A 222 8.16 3.95 -4.36
N ASN A 223 9.11 4.67 -3.75
CA ASN A 223 8.80 5.79 -2.86
C ASN A 223 8.28 7.03 -3.62
N VAL A 224 7.51 7.84 -2.90
CA VAL A 224 7.26 9.23 -3.26
C VAL A 224 8.18 10.13 -2.43
N VAL A 225 8.92 10.99 -3.11
CA VAL A 225 9.90 11.90 -2.52
C VAL A 225 9.44 13.34 -2.74
N HIS A 226 9.55 14.15 -1.69
CA HIS A 226 9.31 15.59 -1.74
C HIS A 226 10.14 16.25 -2.86
N PRO A 227 9.64 17.28 -3.56
CA PRO A 227 10.40 17.98 -4.60
C PRO A 227 11.78 18.48 -4.16
N ASP A 228 11.90 18.94 -2.91
CA ASP A 228 13.15 19.37 -2.28
C ASP A 228 13.88 18.24 -1.52
N HIS A 229 13.48 16.98 -1.74
CA HIS A 229 14.12 15.75 -1.27
C HIS A 229 14.21 15.52 0.25
N TRP A 230 13.70 16.42 1.11
CA TRP A 230 13.81 16.30 2.56
C TRP A 230 12.80 15.35 3.22
N PHE A 231 11.75 14.94 2.51
CA PHE A 231 10.72 14.01 3.00
C PHE A 231 10.45 12.87 2.01
N GLN A 232 10.11 11.70 2.52
CA GLN A 232 9.66 10.57 1.70
C GLN A 232 8.57 9.74 2.37
N GLY A 233 7.79 9.04 1.56
CA GLY A 233 6.77 8.10 1.99
C GLY A 233 6.48 7.03 0.95
N GLU A 234 5.67 6.07 1.36
CA GLU A 234 5.21 4.97 0.52
C GLU A 234 3.71 4.79 0.80
N TYR A 235 2.90 4.70 -0.25
CA TYR A 235 1.46 4.48 -0.13
C TYR A 235 1.17 2.99 -0.15
N ASP A 236 0.29 2.51 0.73
CA ASP A 236 -0.16 1.11 0.67
C ASP A 236 -1.01 0.90 -0.59
N LEU A 237 -2.12 1.66 -0.74
CA LEU A 237 -3.04 1.57 -1.87
C LEU A 237 -3.47 2.96 -2.37
N VAL A 238 -3.45 3.17 -3.69
CA VAL A 238 -3.97 4.38 -4.36
C VAL A 238 -4.99 4.00 -5.43
N TYR A 239 -6.27 4.21 -5.14
CA TYR A 239 -7.36 4.02 -6.09
C TYR A 239 -7.50 5.24 -7.00
N ARG A 240 -7.75 4.99 -8.29
CA ARG A 240 -7.78 6.01 -9.34
C ARG A 240 -8.99 5.90 -10.30
N HIS A 241 -9.92 4.99 -10.03
CA HIS A 241 -11.10 4.77 -10.87
C HIS A 241 -12.19 5.82 -10.65
N GLY A 242 -13.05 6.02 -11.65
CA GLY A 242 -14.16 6.97 -11.57
C GLY A 242 -13.72 8.43 -11.46
N GLY A 243 -12.53 8.76 -11.97
CA GLY A 243 -11.95 10.10 -11.92
C GLY A 243 -11.51 10.58 -10.54
N GLN A 244 -11.61 9.72 -9.51
CA GLN A 244 -11.28 10.06 -8.12
C GLN A 244 -9.94 9.47 -7.71
N ILE A 245 -9.18 10.24 -6.93
CA ILE A 245 -7.96 9.78 -6.27
C ILE A 245 -8.28 9.50 -4.81
N ARG A 246 -8.10 8.26 -4.38
CA ARG A 246 -8.34 7.87 -2.99
C ARG A 246 -7.16 7.09 -2.46
N ILE A 247 -6.66 7.48 -1.28
CA ILE A 247 -5.48 6.88 -0.65
C ILE A 247 -5.93 6.07 0.55
N MET A 248 -5.54 4.80 0.58
CA MET A 248 -5.93 3.86 1.62
C MET A 248 -4.69 3.28 2.28
N ASP A 249 -4.77 3.13 3.60
CA ASP A 249 -3.75 2.53 4.45
C ASP A 249 -4.30 1.22 5.04
N LEU A 250 -3.60 0.11 4.78
CA LEU A 250 -4.04 -1.23 5.15
C LEU A 250 -3.43 -1.62 6.50
N LYS A 251 -4.28 -2.03 7.44
CA LYS A 251 -3.84 -2.42 8.78
C LYS A 251 -4.33 -3.82 9.14
N ALA A 252 -3.39 -4.75 9.16
CA ALA A 252 -3.54 -6.11 9.68
C ALA A 252 -3.65 -6.11 11.21
N SER A 253 -4.76 -5.60 11.73
CA SER A 253 -5.01 -5.48 13.18
C SER A 253 -6.47 -5.74 13.52
N ARG A 254 -6.72 -6.24 14.72
CA ARG A 254 -8.06 -6.55 15.25
C ARG A 254 -8.75 -5.38 15.95
N GLY A 255 -8.25 -4.16 15.79
CA GLY A 255 -8.71 -2.99 16.54
C GLY A 255 -8.41 -3.10 18.04
N GLY A 256 -8.22 -1.97 18.73
CA GLY A 256 -8.04 -1.93 20.19
C GLY A 256 -6.61 -1.67 20.70
N GLY A 257 -5.65 -1.36 19.83
CA GLY A 257 -4.35 -0.80 20.24
C GLY A 257 -4.32 0.73 20.21
N ASP A 258 -3.56 1.35 21.10
CA ASP A 258 -3.40 2.81 21.27
C ASP A 258 -2.86 3.55 20.02
N ARG A 259 -2.38 2.81 19.02
CA ARG A 259 -1.75 3.34 17.79
C ARG A 259 -2.73 3.91 16.75
N SER A 260 -4.04 3.89 17.02
CA SER A 260 -5.05 4.28 16.04
C SER A 260 -5.05 5.78 15.69
N GLY A 261 -4.49 6.63 16.55
CA GLY A 261 -4.28 8.07 16.29
C GLY A 261 -3.23 8.31 15.21
N ASN A 262 -2.09 7.62 15.32
CA ASN A 262 -0.94 7.80 14.42
C ASN A 262 -1.26 7.47 12.96
N TYR A 263 -2.19 6.54 12.72
CA TYR A 263 -2.62 6.19 11.35
C TYR A 263 -3.39 7.32 10.67
N VAL A 264 -4.17 8.11 11.43
CA VAL A 264 -4.89 9.27 10.87
C VAL A 264 -3.90 10.34 10.43
N GLU A 265 -2.94 10.66 11.30
CA GLU A 265 -1.92 11.66 10.99
C GLU A 265 -1.02 11.22 9.83
N GLN A 266 -0.58 9.96 9.82
CA GLN A 266 0.18 9.37 8.72
C GLN A 266 -0.54 9.55 7.38
N LEU A 267 -1.83 9.21 7.33
CA LEU A 267 -2.60 9.30 6.10
C LEU A 267 -2.81 10.75 5.62
N ARG A 268 -2.95 11.70 6.55
CA ARG A 268 -2.97 13.13 6.20
C ARG A 268 -1.62 13.62 5.68
N VAL A 269 -0.50 13.13 6.22
CA VAL A 269 0.84 13.42 5.70
C VAL A 269 1.03 12.84 4.29
N TYR A 270 0.46 11.67 4.02
CA TYR A 270 0.42 11.09 2.67
C TYR A 270 -0.39 11.94 1.68
N ALA A 271 -1.50 12.55 2.12
CA ALA A 271 -2.24 13.51 1.30
C ALA A 271 -1.43 14.78 1.00
N MET A 272 -0.67 15.28 1.97
CA MET A 272 0.28 16.40 1.77
C MET A 272 1.34 16.05 0.74
N LEU A 273 2.00 14.90 0.91
CA LEU A 273 3.02 14.45 -0.01
C LEU A 273 2.46 14.22 -1.42
N TRP A 274 1.22 13.75 -1.52
CA TRP A 274 0.51 13.63 -2.79
C TRP A 274 0.33 15.01 -3.44
N ALA A 275 -0.26 15.98 -2.75
CA ALA A 275 -0.50 17.32 -3.28
C ALA A 275 0.78 18.01 -3.76
N LEU A 276 1.87 17.92 -2.98
CA LEU A 276 3.17 18.51 -3.32
C LEU A 276 3.82 17.87 -4.55
N THR A 277 3.47 16.62 -4.84
CA THR A 277 4.02 15.87 -5.97
C THR A 277 3.12 15.83 -7.19
N HIS A 278 1.88 16.35 -7.08
CA HIS A 278 0.81 16.27 -8.08
C HIS A 278 0.12 17.63 -8.32
N ASP A 279 0.92 18.68 -8.54
CA ASP A 279 0.43 20.00 -8.95
C ASP A 279 -0.65 20.59 -8.02
N GLY A 280 -0.55 20.32 -6.71
CA GLY A 280 -1.50 20.79 -5.71
C GLY A 280 -2.82 20.01 -5.64
N LYS A 281 -2.99 18.95 -6.44
CA LYS A 281 -4.20 18.11 -6.39
C LYS A 281 -4.29 17.40 -5.04
N ILE A 282 -5.31 17.70 -4.25
CA ILE A 282 -5.60 17.01 -2.99
C ILE A 282 -6.38 15.71 -3.31
N PRO A 283 -6.09 14.57 -2.64
CA PRO A 283 -6.90 13.36 -2.78
C PRO A 283 -8.36 13.58 -2.38
N ASP A 284 -9.28 12.93 -3.10
CA ASP A 284 -10.73 13.03 -2.89
C ASP A 284 -11.19 12.33 -1.61
N ALA A 285 -10.51 11.24 -1.22
CA ALA A 285 -10.78 10.53 0.03
C ALA A 285 -9.53 9.87 0.61
N LEU A 286 -9.54 9.71 1.93
CA LEU A 286 -8.54 9.00 2.70
C LEU A 286 -9.23 7.94 3.57
N GLU A 287 -8.75 6.70 3.58
CA GLU A 287 -9.28 5.66 4.48
C GLU A 287 -8.21 4.80 5.15
N VAL A 288 -8.50 4.34 6.36
CA VAL A 288 -7.75 3.26 7.01
C VAL A 288 -8.60 1.99 6.98
N TRP A 289 -8.06 0.92 6.40
CA TRP A 289 -8.72 -0.38 6.27
C TRP A 289 -8.23 -1.32 7.38
N TYR A 290 -9.08 -1.52 8.38
CA TYR A 290 -8.80 -2.45 9.48
C TYR A 290 -9.28 -3.86 9.13
N ALA A 291 -8.36 -4.64 8.55
CA ALA A 291 -8.66 -5.98 8.03
C ALA A 291 -9.11 -6.97 9.13
N GLY A 292 -8.63 -6.83 10.36
CA GLY A 292 -8.98 -7.75 11.45
C GLY A 292 -10.35 -7.52 12.11
N VAL A 293 -11.04 -6.43 11.75
CA VAL A 293 -12.41 -6.12 12.24
C VAL A 293 -13.39 -5.79 11.12
N ASN A 294 -12.95 -5.87 9.86
CA ASN A 294 -13.75 -5.51 8.70
C ASN A 294 -14.33 -4.08 8.77
N VAL A 295 -13.48 -3.10 9.09
CA VAL A 295 -13.88 -1.68 9.19
C VAL A 295 -13.05 -0.82 8.25
N ARG A 296 -13.72 0.06 7.51
CA ARG A 296 -13.09 1.18 6.80
C ARG A 296 -13.36 2.47 7.57
N LYS A 297 -12.29 3.13 8.01
CA LYS A 297 -12.38 4.42 8.70
C LYS A 297 -12.03 5.53 7.73
N THR A 298 -13.00 6.36 7.40
CA THR A 298 -12.77 7.57 6.61
C THR A 298 -11.99 8.61 7.42
N VAL A 299 -11.04 9.25 6.77
CA VAL A 299 -10.26 10.38 7.28
C VAL A 299 -10.53 11.58 6.37
N PRO A 300 -10.84 12.77 6.92
CA PRO A 300 -11.02 13.95 6.08
C PRO A 300 -9.67 14.34 5.42
N PRO A 301 -9.65 14.58 4.10
CA PRO A 301 -8.49 15.18 3.45
C PRO A 301 -8.17 16.55 4.09
N PRO A 302 -6.88 16.90 4.24
CA PRO A 302 -6.49 18.22 4.72
C PRO A 302 -6.87 19.32 3.72
N THR A 303 -7.16 20.51 4.23
CA THR A 303 -7.33 21.74 3.43
C THR A 303 -5.98 22.26 2.93
N GLU A 304 -5.99 23.14 1.92
CA GLU A 304 -4.76 23.77 1.42
C GLU A 304 -3.96 24.53 2.49
N GLU A 305 -4.64 25.11 3.48
CA GLU A 305 -3.99 25.81 4.60
C GLU A 305 -3.31 24.80 5.53
N GLU A 306 -4.03 23.75 5.94
CA GLU A 306 -3.47 22.67 6.75
C GLU A 306 -2.29 21.98 6.06
N LEU A 307 -2.33 21.83 4.72
CA LEU A 307 -1.21 21.29 3.95
C LEU A 307 0.06 22.12 4.10
N LYS A 308 -0.04 23.44 4.00
CA LYS A 308 1.10 24.36 4.16
C LYS A 308 1.64 24.34 5.59
N GLU A 309 0.75 24.31 6.58
CA GLU A 309 1.13 24.20 7.99
C GLU A 309 1.85 22.88 8.28
N MET A 310 1.34 21.76 7.73
CA MET A 310 1.95 20.44 7.87
C MET A 310 3.33 20.38 7.22
N GLU A 311 3.47 20.91 6.00
CA GLU A 311 4.74 20.95 5.28
C GLU A 311 5.79 21.76 6.05
N SER A 312 5.43 22.99 6.45
CA SER A 312 6.31 23.86 7.23
C SER A 312 6.74 23.18 8.53
N ARG A 313 5.80 22.62 9.30
CA ARG A 313 6.09 21.95 10.57
C ARG A 313 6.99 20.74 10.40
N LEU A 314 6.79 19.93 9.36
CA LEU A 314 7.63 18.76 9.08
C LEU A 314 9.02 19.17 8.56
N HIS A 315 9.11 20.28 7.82
CA HIS A 315 10.38 20.82 7.36
C HIS A 315 11.20 21.42 8.50
N ASP A 316 10.56 22.14 9.42
CA ASP A 316 11.19 22.65 10.65
C ASP A 316 11.73 21.49 11.48
N LEU A 317 10.94 20.43 11.66
CA LEU A 317 11.38 19.22 12.36
C LEU A 317 12.56 18.54 11.64
N TRP A 318 12.50 18.40 10.32
CA TRP A 318 13.61 17.82 9.55
C TRP A 318 14.88 18.64 9.74
N THR A 319 14.77 19.96 9.68
CA THR A 319 15.90 20.88 9.91
C THR A 319 16.45 20.70 11.33
N GLU A 320 15.59 20.72 12.35
CA GLU A 320 15.97 20.51 13.74
C GLU A 320 16.76 19.20 13.95
N ILE A 321 16.27 18.08 13.40
CA ILE A 321 16.85 16.77 13.67
C ILE A 321 17.96 16.35 12.71
N LYS A 322 18.23 17.12 11.65
CA LYS A 322 19.22 16.79 10.61
C LYS A 322 20.30 17.85 10.39
N SER A 323 20.07 19.12 10.77
CA SER A 323 21.04 20.21 10.54
C SER A 323 22.20 20.20 11.55
N GLU A 324 21.93 19.89 12.81
CA GLU A 324 22.93 19.77 13.87
C GLU A 324 22.88 18.40 14.54
N PRO A 325 23.99 17.91 15.13
CA PRO A 325 23.99 16.67 15.88
C PRO A 325 23.04 16.73 17.09
N VAL A 326 21.90 16.04 17.00
CA VAL A 326 20.94 15.94 18.10
C VAL A 326 21.55 15.18 19.29
N THR A 327 21.57 15.81 20.45
CA THR A 327 22.05 15.21 21.69
C THR A 327 20.90 14.60 22.48
N MET A 328 21.25 13.85 23.54
CA MET A 328 20.24 13.25 24.41
C MET A 328 19.44 14.31 25.18
N ASP A 329 20.05 15.46 25.48
CA ASP A 329 19.42 16.53 26.25
C ASP A 329 18.35 17.27 25.45
N ASP A 330 18.48 17.28 24.11
CA ASP A 330 17.48 17.80 23.17
C ASP A 330 16.24 16.88 23.06
N CYS A 331 16.30 15.68 23.63
CA CYS A 331 15.28 14.65 23.51
C CYS A 331 14.70 14.29 24.89
N PRO A 332 13.80 15.08 25.46
CA PRO A 332 13.19 14.76 26.76
C PRO A 332 12.37 13.47 26.70
N PRO A 333 12.21 12.74 27.82
CA PRO A 333 11.44 11.49 27.89
C PRO A 333 9.92 11.71 27.95
N MET A 334 9.45 12.94 27.73
CA MET A 334 8.03 13.29 27.74
C MET A 334 7.56 13.60 26.31
N PRO A 335 6.34 13.18 25.94
CA PRO A 335 5.67 13.64 24.72
C PRO A 335 5.49 15.16 24.70
#